data_AF-X1PTV0-F1
#
_entry.id   AF-X1PTV0-F1
#
_cell.length_a   1.000
_cell.length_b   1.000
_cell.length_c   1.000
_cell.angle_alpha   90.00
_cell.angle_beta   90.00
_cell.angle_gamma   90.00
#
_symmetry.space_group_name_H-M   'P 1'
#
loop_
_entity.id
_entity.type
_entity.pdbx_description
1 polymer ?
#
loop_
_entity_poly.entity_id
_entity_poly.type
_entity_poly.pdbx_seq_one_letter_code
_entity_poly.pdbx_strand_id
1 'polypeptide(L)'
;MFGSLWSEHCGYKHSKPLFKLFPARSKKVLAEIGAENAGVVDIGDGLAVVMKIESHNHPSAIEPYHGAASGLGGVVRDILT
;
A
#
# COMPACT_ATOMS: atom_id res chain seq x y z
N MET A 1 -20.27 1.38 9.34
CA MET A 1 -19.01 0.61 9.46
C MET A 1 -18.90 -0.49 8.40
N PHE A 2 -19.89 -1.40 8.27
CA PHE A 2 -19.87 -2.46 7.25
C PHE A 2 -19.70 -1.99 5.80
N GLY A 3 -20.38 -0.90 5.40
CA GLY A 3 -20.30 -0.40 4.02
C GLY A 3 -18.89 -0.01 3.57
N SER A 4 -18.12 0.69 4.42
CA SER A 4 -16.75 1.13 4.10
C SER A 4 -15.77 -0.04 4.06
N LEU A 5 -15.79 -0.91 5.07
CA LEU A 5 -14.87 -2.05 5.16
C LEU A 5 -15.12 -3.11 4.07
N TRP A 6 -16.37 -3.23 3.60
CA TRP A 6 -16.75 -4.14 2.52
C TRP A 6 -16.74 -3.46 1.13
N SER A 7 -16.28 -2.22 1.03
CA SER A 7 -16.05 -1.56 -0.25
C SER A 7 -14.91 -2.26 -1.02
N GLU A 8 -14.81 -2.06 -2.34
CA GLU A 8 -13.66 -2.62 -3.07
C GLU A 8 -12.34 -1.99 -2.63
N HIS A 9 -12.35 -0.69 -2.33
CA HIS A 9 -11.18 0.07 -1.91
C HIS A 9 -10.54 -0.50 -0.62
N CYS A 10 -11.34 -0.91 0.36
CA CYS A 10 -10.84 -1.50 1.59
C CYS A 10 -10.75 -3.03 1.54
N GLY A 11 -11.72 -3.68 0.90
CA GLY A 11 -11.89 -5.13 0.96
C GLY A 11 -11.13 -5.92 -0.10
N TYR A 12 -10.72 -5.28 -1.19
CA TYR A 12 -10.05 -5.92 -2.34
C TYR A 12 -10.79 -7.19 -2.81
N LYS A 13 -12.12 -7.17 -2.86
CA LYS A 13 -12.95 -8.39 -2.98
C LYS A 13 -12.66 -9.15 -4.27
N HIS A 14 -12.39 -8.42 -5.34
CA HIS A 14 -12.15 -9.01 -6.66
C HIS A 14 -10.67 -9.33 -6.90
N SER A 15 -9.76 -8.51 -6.36
CA SER A 15 -8.32 -8.67 -6.60
C SER A 15 -7.62 -9.57 -5.58
N LYS A 16 -8.09 -9.64 -4.33
CA LYS A 16 -7.47 -10.44 -3.26
C LYS A 16 -7.25 -11.91 -3.64
N PRO A 17 -8.18 -12.61 -4.34
CA PRO A 17 -7.93 -13.97 -4.81
C PRO A 17 -6.74 -14.07 -5.78
N LEU A 18 -6.49 -13.02 -6.56
CA LEU A 18 -5.42 -12.99 -7.58
C LEU A 18 -4.04 -12.75 -6.99
N PHE A 19 -3.94 -12.15 -5.79
CA PHE A 19 -2.63 -11.86 -5.17
C PHE A 19 -1.78 -13.11 -4.90
N LYS A 20 -2.40 -14.28 -4.80
CA LYS A 20 -1.70 -15.57 -4.68
C LYS A 20 -0.87 -15.94 -5.92
N LEU A 21 -1.11 -15.29 -7.06
CA LEU A 21 -0.37 -15.51 -8.29
C LEU A 21 0.99 -14.80 -8.30
N PHE A 22 1.20 -13.81 -7.41
CA PHE A 22 2.45 -13.06 -7.37
C PHE A 22 3.53 -13.79 -6.56
N PRO A 23 4.79 -13.78 -7.02
CA PRO A 23 5.91 -14.23 -6.20
C PRO A 23 6.06 -13.29 -5.01
N ALA A 24 5.92 -13.88 -3.82
CA ALA A 24 5.67 -13.14 -2.58
C ALA A 24 6.76 -13.36 -1.51
N ARG A 25 7.69 -14.29 -1.73
CA ARG A 25 8.66 -14.73 -0.72
C ARG A 25 10.07 -14.60 -1.25
N SER A 26 10.94 -13.99 -0.47
CA SER A 26 12.37 -13.86 -0.73
C SER A 26 13.09 -13.65 0.59
N LYS A 27 14.34 -14.13 0.70
CA LYS A 27 15.18 -13.88 1.88
C LYS A 27 15.48 -12.40 2.12
N LYS A 28 15.34 -11.57 1.08
CA LYS A 28 15.54 -10.11 1.16
C LYS A 28 14.28 -9.35 1.57
N VAL A 29 13.11 -10.00 1.60
CA VAL A 29 11.88 -9.34 2.05
C VAL A 29 11.83 -9.45 3.57
N LEU A 30 11.83 -8.30 4.25
CA LEU A 30 11.92 -8.23 5.71
C LEU A 30 10.55 -8.18 6.40
N ALA A 31 9.52 -7.68 5.71
CA ALA A 31 8.15 -7.60 6.22
C ALA A 31 7.26 -8.69 5.61
N GLU A 32 6.45 -9.35 6.44
CA GLU A 32 5.44 -10.29 5.93
C GLU A 32 4.34 -9.55 5.16
N ILE A 33 3.83 -10.18 4.10
CA ILE A 33 2.80 -9.56 3.26
C ILE A 33 1.53 -9.30 4.08
N GLY A 34 1.14 -8.02 4.13
CA GLY A 34 -0.05 -7.57 4.82
C GLY A 34 0.07 -7.53 6.34
N ALA A 35 1.26 -7.81 6.90
CA ALA A 35 1.54 -7.56 8.31
C ALA A 35 1.81 -6.06 8.58
N GLU A 36 2.45 -5.40 7.62
CA GLU A 36 2.85 -3.99 7.70
C GLU A 36 2.18 -3.12 6.63
N ASN A 37 2.23 -1.80 6.82
CA ASN A 37 1.63 -0.82 5.90
C ASN A 37 2.42 -0.67 4.59
N ALA A 38 3.72 -0.96 4.60
CA ALA A 38 4.62 -0.85 3.44
C ALA A 38 5.52 -2.09 3.29
N GLY A 39 6.03 -2.29 2.07
CA GLY A 39 7.00 -3.36 1.80
C GLY A 39 8.40 -2.95 2.22
N VAL A 40 9.16 -3.90 2.80
CA VAL A 40 10.54 -3.66 3.26
C VAL A 40 11.49 -4.68 2.63
N VAL A 41 12.54 -4.18 1.99
CA VAL A 41 13.55 -5.00 1.30
C VAL A 41 14.96 -4.68 1.79
N ASP A 42 15.70 -5.71 2.21
CA ASP A 42 17.11 -5.64 2.56
C ASP A 42 17.97 -5.38 1.32
N ILE A 43 18.81 -4.34 1.40
CA ILE A 43 19.76 -3.95 0.35
C ILE A 43 21.23 -4.17 0.74
N GLY A 44 21.49 -4.74 1.93
CA GLY A 44 22.83 -4.96 2.47
C GLY A 44 23.30 -3.84 3.40
N ASP A 45 24.47 -4.04 4.01
CA ASP A 45 25.14 -3.07 4.88
C ASP A 45 24.31 -2.55 6.07
N GLY A 46 23.36 -3.37 6.53
CA GLY A 46 22.43 -2.99 7.60
C GLY A 46 21.38 -1.96 7.17
N LEU A 47 21.17 -1.78 5.86
CA LEU A 47 20.20 -0.85 5.28
C LEU A 47 19.04 -1.60 4.63
N ALA A 48 17.87 -0.95 4.63
CA ALA A 48 16.68 -1.44 3.98
C ALA A 48 15.98 -0.32 3.20
N VAL A 49 15.27 -0.70 2.14
CA VAL A 49 14.36 0.18 1.40
C VAL A 49 12.94 -0.13 1.83
N VAL A 50 12.23 0.90 2.29
CA VAL A 50 10.78 0.86 2.54
C VAL A 50 10.09 1.49 1.35
N MET A 51 9.14 0.77 0.75
CA MET A 51 8.45 1.20 -0.45
C MET A 51 6.97 0.82 -0.42
N LYS A 52 6.13 1.76 -0.84
CA LYS A 52 4.70 1.59 -1.08
C LYS A 52 4.29 2.49 -2.25
N ILE A 53 3.26 2.06 -2.98
CA ILE A 53 2.59 2.89 -3.98
C ILE A 53 1.11 2.94 -3.64
N GLU A 54 0.53 4.12 -3.71
CA GLU A 54 -0.91 4.34 -3.53
C GLU A 54 -1.49 5.13 -4.70
N SER A 55 -2.81 5.10 -4.81
CA SER A 55 -3.55 5.92 -5.77
C SER A 55 -4.58 6.78 -5.04
N HIS A 56 -4.84 7.97 -5.56
CA HIS A 56 -5.86 8.86 -5.02
C HIS A 56 -6.74 9.40 -6.16
N ASN A 57 -7.17 8.49 -7.03
CA ASN A 57 -7.75 8.81 -8.33
C ASN A 57 -9.11 9.51 -8.22
N HIS A 58 -10.06 8.90 -7.50
CA HIS A 58 -11.42 9.45 -7.40
C HIS A 58 -11.45 10.83 -6.75
N PRO A 59 -10.73 11.10 -5.63
CA PRO A 59 -10.74 12.45 -5.06
C PRO A 59 -10.01 13.46 -5.94
N SER A 60 -8.89 13.07 -6.58
CA SER A 60 -8.14 13.96 -7.48
C SER A 60 -8.91 14.29 -8.76
N ALA A 61 -9.83 13.44 -9.20
CA ALA A 61 -10.72 13.73 -10.32
C ALA A 61 -11.76 14.81 -10.00
N ILE A 62 -12.13 14.96 -8.72
CA ILE A 62 -13.11 15.94 -8.25
C ILE A 62 -12.43 17.25 -7.82
N GLU A 63 -11.35 17.13 -7.06
CA GLU A 63 -10.49 18.24 -6.66
C GLU A 63 -9.01 17.85 -6.83
N PRO A 64 -8.37 18.22 -7.96
CA PRO A 64 -6.98 17.89 -8.24
C PRO A 64 -5.97 18.28 -7.15
N TYR A 65 -6.04 19.50 -6.60
CA TYR A 65 -4.97 19.99 -5.72
C TYR A 65 -5.01 19.29 -4.35
N HIS A 66 -6.14 19.36 -3.68
CA HIS A 66 -6.35 18.73 -2.39
C HIS A 66 -6.39 17.21 -2.49
N GLY A 67 -6.92 16.65 -3.58
CA GLY A 67 -6.88 15.22 -3.84
C GLY A 67 -5.45 14.69 -3.95
N ALA A 68 -4.57 15.37 -4.70
CA ALA A 68 -3.16 14.98 -4.79
C ALA A 68 -2.45 15.16 -3.44
N ALA A 69 -2.68 16.29 -2.75
CA ALA A 69 -2.04 16.60 -1.48
C ALA A 69 -2.41 15.59 -0.37
N SER A 70 -3.67 15.18 -0.26
CA SER A 70 -4.09 14.19 0.72
C SER A 70 -3.56 12.79 0.39
N GLY A 71 -3.45 12.46 -0.90
CA GLY A 71 -2.82 11.21 -1.36
C GLY A 71 -1.34 11.13 -0.99
N LEU A 72 -0.58 12.20 -1.18
CA LEU A 72 0.81 12.31 -0.72
C LEU A 72 0.93 12.13 0.80
N GLY A 73 0.05 12.79 1.56
CA GLY A 73 0.02 12.62 3.01
C GLY A 73 -0.29 11.18 3.44
N GLY A 74 -1.13 10.45 2.70
CA GLY A 74 -1.44 9.04 2.91
C GLY A 74 -0.21 8.16 2.83
N VAL A 75 0.40 8.11 1.64
CA VAL A 75 1.55 7.24 1.39
C VAL A 75 2.75 7.57 2.28
N VAL A 76 2.99 8.85 2.61
CA VAL A 76 4.08 9.23 3.52
C VAL A 76 3.87 8.65 4.92
N ARG A 77 2.63 8.62 5.43
CA ARG A 77 2.37 8.02 6.75
C ARG A 77 2.66 6.53 6.74
N ASP A 78 2.27 5.80 5.69
CA ASP A 78 2.50 4.36 5.61
C ASP A 78 3.98 3.97 5.60
N ILE A 79 4.86 4.83 5.08
CA ILE A 79 6.30 4.59 5.08
C ILE A 79 6.90 4.79 6.49
N LEU A 80 6.26 5.61 7.34
CA LEU A 80 6.78 6.01 8.66
C LEU A 80 6.18 5.21 9.83
N THR A 81 5.21 4.34 9.56
CA THR A 81 4.51 3.50 10.55
C THR A 81 4.83 2.04 10.31
#